data_AF-A0A7M5WX45-F1
#
_entry.id   AF-A0A7M5WX45-F1
#
_cell.length_a   1.000
_cell.length_b   1.000
_cell.length_c   1.000
_cell.angle_alpha   90.00
_cell.angle_beta   90.00
_cell.angle_gamma   90.00
#
_symmetry.space_group_name_H-M   'P 1'
#
loop_
_entity.id
_entity.type
_entity.pdbx_description
1 polymer ?
#
loop_
_entity_poly.entity_id
_entity_poly.type
_entity_poly.pdbx_seq_one_letter_code
_entity_poly.pdbx_strand_id
1 'polypeptide(L)'
;MSFDKYKEKVEEGDTVVLYLGRNSALSFQIDVTKTHQTKYGAFPHKDLIGKAFGTKAYSMKGKGFAYLLHPTPELWTVTLPHRTQILYSTDISQITMELDLKPGSIVVESGTGSGSLSHSIVRTIKPNGHLHTFDFHEKRVESAREEFEHHGISQYITSKCADACVDGFGLEDCADAVFLDLPKPWDAIPHAKKALKKSGGRICSFSPCIEQVQRSCVVLRRLGFCEVKTVECLVRAMNVRTTPMPEANTGAGFKWEKVEKTTSITSEDEPLSKMRKVSDAESGSDRITTSDTAKENSKSENDQQMDETNHKNETESKSNENVNANTNSNQESSENSKNSPVNQQSSKVQSENVAGLLPNGMVAKLTAGTKPGNINVLTSKPGKQMPGHTGYLTFASWYPSCSSEVKREE
;
A
#
# COMPACT_ATOMS: atom_id res chain seq x y z
N MET A 1 -10.63 -9.10 19.78
CA MET A 1 -9.62 -9.55 18.78
C MET A 1 -8.54 -8.50 18.64
N SER A 2 -7.37 -8.90 18.16
CA SER A 2 -6.15 -8.06 18.14
C SER A 2 -6.20 -6.86 17.18
N PHE A 3 -6.97 -6.86 16.09
CA PHE A 3 -7.09 -5.66 15.24
C PHE A 3 -7.98 -4.56 15.86
N ASP A 4 -8.83 -4.90 16.82
CA ASP A 4 -9.74 -3.92 17.43
C ASP A 4 -9.01 -2.94 18.35
N LYS A 5 -8.08 -3.44 19.17
CA LYS A 5 -7.31 -2.64 20.12
C LYS A 5 -5.96 -3.27 20.41
N TYR A 6 -5.00 -2.45 20.84
CA TYR A 6 -3.72 -2.96 21.30
C TYR A 6 -3.87 -3.84 22.54
N LYS A 7 -3.21 -4.99 22.52
CA LYS A 7 -3.14 -5.96 23.62
C LYS A 7 -1.69 -6.13 24.07
N GLU A 8 -1.52 -6.40 25.37
CA GLU A 8 -0.19 -6.72 25.93
C GLU A 8 0.21 -8.16 25.60
N LYS A 9 -0.72 -9.12 25.78
CA LYS A 9 -0.46 -10.56 25.67
C LYS A 9 -1.31 -11.21 24.59
N VAL A 10 -0.77 -12.30 24.04
CA VAL A 10 -1.43 -13.16 23.06
C VAL A 10 -2.47 -14.04 23.77
N GLU A 11 -3.69 -14.08 23.24
CA GLU A 11 -4.79 -14.92 23.73
C GLU A 11 -5.34 -15.82 22.63
N GLU A 12 -6.12 -16.83 23.01
CA GLU A 12 -6.84 -17.68 22.07
C GLU A 12 -7.75 -16.85 21.15
N GLY A 13 -7.76 -17.18 19.85
CA GLY A 13 -8.53 -16.48 18.84
C GLY A 13 -7.86 -15.22 18.28
N ASP A 14 -6.81 -14.67 18.90
CA ASP A 14 -6.13 -13.49 18.35
C ASP A 14 -5.47 -13.80 17.00
N THR A 15 -5.54 -12.85 16.06
CA THR A 15 -4.61 -12.85 14.92
C THR A 15 -3.26 -12.33 15.38
N VAL A 16 -2.18 -13.06 15.07
CA VAL A 16 -0.81 -12.66 15.37
C VAL A 16 0.02 -12.59 14.09
N VAL A 17 1.04 -11.73 14.08
CA VAL A 17 2.01 -11.67 12.99
C VAL A 17 3.33 -12.27 13.47
N LEU A 18 3.66 -13.45 12.96
CA LEU A 18 4.94 -14.12 13.20
C LEU A 18 5.99 -13.55 12.25
N TYR A 19 6.81 -12.64 12.76
CA TYR A 19 7.86 -11.97 11.99
C TYR A 19 9.15 -12.79 12.02
N LEU A 20 9.52 -13.32 10.85
CA LEU A 20 10.68 -14.20 10.66
C LEU A 20 11.90 -13.43 10.13
N GLY A 21 11.69 -12.26 9.53
CA GLY A 21 12.72 -11.36 9.00
C GLY A 21 12.15 -10.32 8.06
N ARG A 22 13.01 -9.45 7.50
CA ARG A 22 12.59 -8.25 6.73
C ARG A 22 11.59 -8.54 5.60
N ASN A 23 11.75 -9.67 4.92
CA ASN A 23 10.93 -10.06 3.77
C ASN A 23 10.11 -11.32 4.06
N SER A 24 9.91 -11.67 5.33
CA SER A 24 9.26 -12.92 5.72
C SER A 24 8.50 -12.71 7.02
N ALA A 25 7.19 -12.60 6.89
CA ALA A 25 6.25 -12.58 7.99
C ALA A 25 5.04 -13.43 7.59
N LEU A 26 4.35 -13.98 8.58
CA LEU A 26 3.15 -14.79 8.40
C LEU A 26 2.11 -14.30 9.41
N SER A 27 0.86 -14.22 9.00
CA SER A 27 -0.26 -13.96 9.91
C SER A 27 -1.12 -15.20 10.04
N PHE A 28 -1.57 -15.46 11.27
CA PHE A 28 -2.50 -16.55 11.55
C PHE A 28 -3.27 -16.30 12.84
N GLN A 29 -4.39 -17.01 12.97
CA GLN A 29 -5.20 -17.03 14.17
C GLN A 29 -4.63 -18.02 15.20
N ILE A 30 -4.57 -17.60 16.46
CA ILE A 30 -4.18 -18.44 17.58
C ILE A 30 -5.30 -19.42 17.90
N ASP A 31 -4.88 -20.68 18.02
CA ASP A 31 -5.72 -21.84 18.29
C ASP A 31 -4.89 -22.85 19.06
N VAL A 32 -5.24 -23.14 20.31
CA VAL A 32 -4.46 -23.96 21.25
C VAL A 32 -4.06 -25.33 20.68
N THR A 33 -4.85 -25.87 19.76
CA THR A 33 -4.64 -27.19 19.16
C THR A 33 -3.64 -27.17 18.01
N LYS A 34 -3.38 -26.00 17.42
CA LYS A 34 -2.59 -25.85 16.19
C LYS A 34 -1.12 -25.56 16.46
N THR A 35 -0.32 -25.84 15.43
CA THR A 35 1.12 -25.55 15.39
C THR A 35 1.45 -24.95 14.04
N HIS A 36 2.08 -23.78 14.02
CA HIS A 36 2.55 -23.16 12.78
C HIS A 36 3.95 -23.65 12.41
N GLN A 37 4.09 -24.12 11.17
CA GLN A 37 5.35 -24.59 10.63
C GLN A 37 6.05 -23.48 9.85
N THR A 38 7.34 -23.32 10.07
CA THR A 38 8.18 -22.37 9.33
C THR A 38 9.50 -23.03 8.93
N LYS A 39 10.26 -22.38 8.05
CA LYS A 39 11.65 -22.77 7.76
C LYS A 39 12.58 -22.72 8.97
N TYR A 40 12.19 -22.04 10.04
CA TYR A 40 12.94 -21.92 11.31
C TYR A 40 12.45 -22.90 12.38
N GLY A 41 11.48 -23.76 12.05
CA GLY A 41 10.92 -24.80 12.91
C GLY A 41 9.44 -24.59 13.24
N ALA A 42 8.93 -25.50 14.08
CA ALA A 42 7.55 -25.53 14.55
C ALA A 42 7.32 -24.57 15.73
N PHE A 43 6.21 -23.85 15.70
CA PHE A 43 5.74 -22.95 16.75
C PHE A 43 4.34 -23.39 17.22
N PRO A 44 4.24 -24.22 18.27
CA PRO A 44 2.95 -24.62 18.85
C PRO A 44 2.24 -23.41 19.46
N HIS A 45 0.95 -23.22 19.16
CA HIS A 45 0.19 -22.05 19.62
C HIS A 45 0.05 -21.98 21.13
N LYS A 46 -0.12 -23.13 21.78
CA LYS A 46 -0.10 -23.25 23.24
C LYS A 46 1.12 -22.59 23.89
N ASP A 47 2.26 -22.56 23.19
CA ASP A 47 3.50 -21.96 23.70
C ASP A 47 3.58 -20.45 23.39
N LEU A 48 2.70 -19.93 22.54
CA LEU A 48 2.60 -18.51 22.18
C LEU A 48 1.60 -17.77 23.08
N ILE A 49 0.52 -18.44 23.49
CA ILE A 49 -0.51 -17.91 24.39
C ILE A 49 0.13 -17.45 25.70
N GLY A 50 -0.31 -16.27 26.18
CA GLY A 50 0.19 -15.64 27.42
C GLY A 50 1.51 -14.89 27.25
N LYS A 51 2.24 -15.05 26.15
CA LYS A 51 3.44 -14.23 25.87
C LYS A 51 3.04 -12.83 25.49
N ALA A 52 3.88 -11.86 25.86
CA ALA A 52 3.70 -10.48 25.44
C ALA A 52 3.97 -10.31 23.93
N PHE A 53 3.20 -9.46 23.26
CA PHE A 53 3.56 -9.01 21.93
C PHE A 53 4.93 -8.31 21.94
N GLY A 54 5.68 -8.46 20.85
CA GLY A 54 7.10 -8.08 20.73
C GLY A 54 8.08 -9.15 21.23
N THR A 55 7.63 -10.19 21.92
CA THR A 55 8.52 -11.23 22.46
C THR A 55 9.15 -12.07 21.35
N LYS A 56 10.43 -12.41 21.55
CA LYS A 56 11.15 -13.39 20.75
C LYS A 56 10.68 -14.80 21.13
N ALA A 57 9.90 -15.44 20.27
CA ALA A 57 9.49 -16.83 20.41
C ALA A 57 10.54 -17.76 19.79
N TYR A 58 10.84 -18.86 20.47
CA TYR A 58 11.74 -19.91 19.98
C TYR A 58 10.93 -21.07 19.40
N SER A 59 11.43 -21.70 18.35
CA SER A 59 10.83 -22.91 17.80
C SER A 59 11.02 -24.10 18.76
N MET A 60 10.20 -25.15 18.61
CA MET A 60 10.17 -26.31 19.52
C MET A 60 11.54 -26.99 19.73
N LYS A 61 12.43 -26.95 18.72
CA LYS A 61 13.79 -27.51 18.79
C LYS A 61 14.87 -26.50 19.22
N GLY A 62 14.49 -25.28 19.58
CA GLY A 62 15.38 -24.19 20.04
C GLY A 62 16.32 -23.59 18.98
N LYS A 63 16.34 -24.13 17.75
CA LYS A 63 17.29 -23.73 16.70
C LYS A 63 16.89 -22.46 15.93
N GLY A 64 15.62 -22.09 15.97
CA GLY A 64 15.09 -20.92 15.27
C GLY A 64 14.26 -20.03 16.18
N PHE A 65 14.06 -18.80 15.75
CA PHE A 65 13.22 -17.84 16.47
C PHE A 65 12.42 -16.97 15.51
N ALA A 66 11.37 -16.37 16.04
CA ALA A 66 10.55 -15.37 15.38
C ALA A 66 10.09 -14.33 16.41
N TYR A 67 9.67 -13.16 15.97
CA TYR A 67 9.02 -12.18 16.84
C TYR A 67 7.51 -12.28 16.70
N LEU A 68 6.80 -12.29 17.83
CA LEU A 68 5.34 -12.23 17.87
C LEU A 68 4.91 -10.77 17.82
N LEU A 69 4.52 -10.27 16.65
CA LEU A 69 4.09 -8.89 16.51
C LEU A 69 2.57 -8.77 16.62
N HIS A 70 2.14 -7.69 17.26
CA HIS A 70 0.75 -7.29 17.26
C HIS A 70 0.34 -6.92 15.83
N PRO A 71 -0.80 -7.39 15.31
CA PRO A 71 -1.20 -7.03 13.97
C PRO A 71 -1.47 -5.53 13.85
N THR A 72 -1.10 -4.99 12.70
CA THR A 72 -1.51 -3.66 12.23
C THR A 72 -1.95 -3.81 10.77
N PRO A 73 -2.75 -2.88 10.21
CA PRO A 73 -3.08 -2.89 8.79
C PRO A 73 -1.85 -2.98 7.88
N GLU A 74 -0.74 -2.32 8.21
CA GLU A 74 0.50 -2.41 7.42
C GLU A 74 1.12 -3.81 7.44
N LEU A 75 1.17 -4.45 8.61
CA LEU A 75 1.66 -5.82 8.70
C LEU A 75 0.70 -6.78 7.98
N TRP A 76 -0.61 -6.57 8.12
CA TRP A 76 -1.64 -7.33 7.42
C TRP A 76 -1.50 -7.23 5.90
N THR A 77 -1.33 -6.03 5.36
CA THR A 77 -1.08 -5.79 3.92
C THR A 77 0.07 -6.64 3.38
N VAL A 78 1.09 -6.93 4.20
CA VAL A 78 2.24 -7.74 3.81
C VAL A 78 2.00 -9.26 3.97
N THR A 79 1.10 -9.67 4.85
CA THR A 79 0.91 -11.09 5.22
C THR A 79 -0.42 -11.69 4.83
N LEU A 80 -1.38 -10.89 4.37
CA LEU A 80 -2.73 -11.33 4.03
C LEU A 80 -2.71 -12.37 2.90
N PRO A 81 -3.69 -13.29 2.86
CA PRO A 81 -3.86 -14.20 1.74
C PRO A 81 -4.33 -13.42 0.51
N HIS A 82 -3.47 -13.30 -0.51
CA HIS A 82 -3.80 -12.61 -1.75
C HIS A 82 -4.90 -13.35 -2.52
N ARG A 83 -6.05 -12.71 -2.66
CA ARG A 83 -7.15 -13.13 -3.56
C ARG A 83 -7.14 -12.31 -4.85
N THR A 84 -6.57 -11.12 -4.78
CA THR A 84 -6.50 -10.11 -5.85
C THR A 84 -5.16 -9.38 -5.79
N GLN A 85 -4.89 -8.56 -6.80
CA GLN A 85 -3.96 -7.46 -6.62
C GLN A 85 -4.45 -6.56 -5.48
N ILE A 86 -3.51 -6.01 -4.70
CA ILE A 86 -3.81 -5.15 -3.56
C ILE A 86 -3.09 -3.81 -3.67
N LEU A 87 -3.59 -2.84 -2.93
CA LEU A 87 -2.85 -1.63 -2.58
C LEU A 87 -1.91 -1.89 -1.41
N TYR A 88 -0.74 -1.28 -1.50
CA TYR A 88 0.28 -1.28 -0.45
C TYR A 88 0.26 0.02 0.34
N SER A 89 0.96 0.04 1.48
CA SER A 89 0.93 1.14 2.45
C SER A 89 1.25 2.52 1.88
N THR A 90 2.05 2.61 0.80
CA THR A 90 2.37 3.90 0.15
C THR A 90 1.14 4.51 -0.51
N ASP A 91 0.39 3.75 -1.30
CA ASP A 91 -0.82 4.26 -1.95
C ASP A 91 -1.92 4.45 -0.90
N ILE A 92 -2.05 3.51 0.04
CA ILE A 92 -3.04 3.56 1.12
C ILE A 92 -2.85 4.83 1.97
N SER A 93 -1.61 5.21 2.30
CA SER A 93 -1.35 6.42 3.10
C SER A 93 -1.75 7.68 2.34
N GLN A 94 -1.45 7.73 1.03
CA GLN A 94 -1.87 8.83 0.17
C GLN A 94 -3.39 8.92 0.05
N ILE A 95 -4.07 7.77 -0.15
CA ILE A 95 -5.54 7.69 -0.21
C ILE A 95 -6.14 8.17 1.10
N THR A 96 -5.66 7.67 2.23
CA THR A 96 -6.18 8.00 3.57
C THR A 96 -6.08 9.51 3.83
N MET A 97 -4.95 10.12 3.47
CA MET A 97 -4.71 11.55 3.64
C MET A 97 -5.55 12.40 2.68
N GLU A 98 -5.52 12.11 1.37
CA GLU A 98 -6.18 12.94 0.35
C GLU A 98 -7.71 12.77 0.32
N LEU A 99 -8.24 11.69 0.91
CA LEU A 99 -9.68 11.54 1.18
C LEU A 99 -10.13 12.18 2.50
N ASP A 100 -9.22 12.75 3.29
CA ASP A 100 -9.49 13.32 4.62
C ASP A 100 -10.20 12.31 5.55
N LEU A 101 -9.72 11.06 5.55
CA LEU A 101 -10.28 10.02 6.40
C LEU A 101 -9.86 10.27 7.86
N LYS A 102 -10.84 10.25 8.75
CA LYS A 102 -10.66 10.54 10.18
C LYS A 102 -11.70 9.79 11.02
N PRO A 103 -11.52 9.73 12.36
CA PRO A 103 -12.53 9.16 13.25
C PRO A 103 -13.92 9.74 12.96
N GLY A 104 -14.91 8.87 12.73
CA GLY A 104 -16.28 9.28 12.39
C GLY A 104 -16.60 9.33 10.89
N SER A 105 -15.62 9.23 9.99
CA SER A 105 -15.88 9.23 8.55
C SER A 105 -16.74 8.03 8.12
N ILE A 106 -17.73 8.29 7.28
CA ILE A 106 -18.48 7.25 6.55
C ILE A 106 -17.84 7.10 5.17
N VAL A 107 -17.36 5.91 4.86
CA VAL A 107 -16.57 5.66 3.64
C VAL A 107 -17.24 4.60 2.79
N VAL A 108 -17.27 4.81 1.49
CA VAL A 108 -17.64 3.79 0.51
C VAL A 108 -16.38 3.29 -0.19
N GLU A 109 -16.21 1.98 -0.25
CA GLU A 109 -15.12 1.32 -0.99
C GLU A 109 -15.74 0.37 -2.01
N SER A 110 -15.26 0.38 -3.25
CA SER A 110 -15.66 -0.64 -4.22
C SER A 110 -14.47 -1.19 -4.98
N GLY A 111 -14.44 -2.51 -4.96
CA GLY A 111 -13.25 -3.35 -5.00
C GLY A 111 -12.80 -3.75 -3.59
N THR A 112 -13.63 -4.49 -2.81
CA THR A 112 -13.17 -5.04 -1.51
C THR A 112 -11.90 -5.89 -1.69
N GLY A 113 -11.88 -6.74 -2.73
CA GLY A 113 -10.72 -7.52 -3.12
C GLY A 113 -10.18 -8.40 -1.98
N SER A 114 -8.96 -8.14 -1.55
CA SER A 114 -8.30 -8.87 -0.45
C SER A 114 -8.32 -8.11 0.89
N GLY A 115 -9.05 -7.00 1.00
CA GLY A 115 -9.24 -6.29 2.27
C GLY A 115 -8.05 -5.47 2.80
N SER A 116 -7.00 -5.27 2.00
CA SER A 116 -5.80 -4.50 2.40
C SER A 116 -6.14 -3.06 2.79
N LEU A 117 -6.84 -2.35 1.90
CA LEU A 117 -7.28 -0.98 2.13
C LEU A 117 -8.37 -0.93 3.21
N SER A 118 -9.33 -1.86 3.19
CA SER A 118 -10.43 -1.93 4.16
C SER A 118 -9.94 -1.92 5.61
N HIS A 119 -8.90 -2.69 5.95
CA HIS A 119 -8.32 -2.69 7.30
C HIS A 119 -7.73 -1.33 7.69
N SER A 120 -7.08 -0.65 6.74
CA SER A 120 -6.47 0.66 6.96
C SER A 120 -7.52 1.77 7.11
N ILE A 121 -8.59 1.71 6.32
CA ILE A 121 -9.76 2.60 6.46
C ILE A 121 -10.39 2.39 7.83
N VAL A 122 -10.75 1.16 8.20
CA VAL A 122 -11.43 0.87 9.47
C VAL A 122 -10.61 1.38 10.66
N ARG A 123 -9.29 1.12 10.69
CA ARG A 123 -8.44 1.69 11.74
C ARG A 123 -8.57 3.21 11.85
N THR A 124 -8.63 3.90 10.72
CA THR A 124 -8.61 5.37 10.66
C THR A 124 -9.95 5.98 11.07
N ILE A 125 -11.07 5.33 10.72
CA ILE A 125 -12.42 5.89 10.92
C ILE A 125 -13.03 5.52 12.28
N LYS A 126 -12.45 4.56 12.99
CA LYS A 126 -12.86 4.21 14.36
C LYS A 126 -12.74 5.41 15.32
N PRO A 127 -13.55 5.47 16.39
CA PRO A 127 -14.55 4.46 16.80
C PRO A 127 -15.98 4.75 16.30
N ASN A 128 -16.22 5.85 15.60
CA ASN A 128 -17.58 6.29 15.24
C ASN A 128 -17.86 6.31 13.74
N GLY A 129 -16.88 5.97 12.91
CA GLY A 129 -17.04 5.87 11.46
C GLY A 129 -17.48 4.48 11.02
N HIS A 130 -17.85 4.38 9.74
CA HIS A 130 -18.30 3.12 9.15
C HIS A 130 -17.83 2.97 7.71
N LEU A 131 -17.39 1.77 7.33
CA LEU A 131 -17.00 1.44 5.97
C LEU A 131 -18.09 0.60 5.30
N HIS A 132 -18.65 1.08 4.20
CA HIS A 132 -19.47 0.29 3.29
C HIS A 132 -18.62 -0.17 2.11
N THR A 133 -18.27 -1.46 2.08
CA THR A 133 -17.42 -2.04 1.03
C THR A 133 -18.22 -2.97 0.12
N PHE A 134 -17.88 -2.96 -1.17
CA PHE A 134 -18.61 -3.68 -2.22
C PHE A 134 -17.65 -4.48 -3.11
N ASP A 135 -18.04 -5.71 -3.44
CA ASP A 135 -17.37 -6.54 -4.43
C ASP A 135 -18.44 -7.33 -5.21
N PHE A 136 -18.30 -7.44 -6.53
CA PHE A 136 -19.28 -8.15 -7.36
C PHE A 136 -19.17 -9.68 -7.23
N HIS A 137 -18.07 -10.19 -6.69
CA HIS A 137 -17.81 -11.61 -6.59
C HIS A 137 -18.19 -12.14 -5.20
N GLU A 138 -19.32 -12.83 -5.11
CA GLU A 138 -19.91 -13.33 -3.86
C GLU A 138 -18.92 -14.09 -2.96
N LYS A 139 -18.15 -15.03 -3.52
CA LYS A 139 -17.13 -15.77 -2.74
C LYS A 139 -16.09 -14.84 -2.07
N ARG A 140 -15.67 -13.75 -2.72
CA ARG A 140 -14.73 -12.79 -2.12
C ARG A 140 -15.39 -11.99 -1.00
N VAL A 141 -16.65 -11.61 -1.19
CA VAL A 141 -17.44 -10.93 -0.16
C VAL A 141 -17.54 -11.80 1.08
N GLU A 142 -17.87 -13.08 0.92
CA GLU A 142 -18.03 -14.00 2.05
C GLU A 142 -16.71 -14.22 2.79
N SER A 143 -15.63 -14.51 2.06
CA SER A 143 -14.29 -14.62 2.67
C SER A 143 -13.86 -13.34 3.39
N ALA A 144 -14.19 -12.16 2.85
CA ALA A 144 -13.88 -10.89 3.50
C ALA A 144 -14.72 -10.69 4.78
N ARG A 145 -16.00 -11.07 4.80
CA ARG A 145 -16.86 -11.00 5.99
C ARG A 145 -16.33 -11.88 7.12
N GLU A 146 -15.99 -13.14 6.80
CA GLU A 146 -15.37 -14.05 7.77
C GLU A 146 -14.07 -13.46 8.33
N GLU A 147 -13.23 -12.87 7.48
CA GLU A 147 -11.99 -12.22 7.88
C GLU A 147 -12.24 -11.01 8.81
N PHE A 148 -13.21 -10.16 8.50
CA PHE A 148 -13.57 -9.01 9.34
C PHE A 148 -14.16 -9.42 10.69
N GLU A 149 -14.92 -10.51 10.74
CA GLU A 149 -15.45 -11.08 11.97
C GLU A 149 -14.32 -11.67 12.83
N HIS A 150 -13.46 -12.50 12.23
CA HIS A 150 -12.28 -13.04 12.92
C HIS A 150 -11.31 -11.95 13.39
N HIS A 151 -11.25 -10.81 12.71
CA HIS A 151 -10.44 -9.68 13.15
C HIS A 151 -11.13 -8.78 14.18
N GLY A 152 -12.42 -9.02 14.47
CA GLY A 152 -13.21 -8.26 15.43
C GLY A 152 -13.46 -6.83 14.99
N ILE A 153 -13.51 -6.58 13.69
CA ILE A 153 -13.74 -5.25 13.12
C ILE A 153 -15.07 -5.14 12.37
N SER A 154 -15.85 -6.22 12.28
CA SER A 154 -17.14 -6.31 11.61
C SER A 154 -18.14 -5.23 12.01
N GLN A 155 -18.11 -4.75 13.26
CA GLN A 155 -18.97 -3.65 13.72
C GLN A 155 -18.75 -2.31 12.99
N TYR A 156 -17.58 -2.10 12.38
CA TYR A 156 -17.22 -0.86 11.66
C TYR A 156 -17.23 -1.02 10.14
N ILE A 157 -17.62 -2.19 9.63
CA ILE A 157 -17.53 -2.51 8.20
C ILE A 157 -18.69 -3.39 7.75
N THR A 158 -19.35 -2.98 6.67
CA THR A 158 -20.37 -3.78 6.00
C THR A 158 -19.90 -4.12 4.60
N SER A 159 -19.70 -5.42 4.36
CA SER A 159 -19.35 -5.95 3.03
C SER A 159 -20.61 -6.43 2.30
N LYS A 160 -20.84 -5.99 1.06
CA LYS A 160 -22.01 -6.34 0.24
C LYS A 160 -21.59 -6.87 -1.13
N CYS A 161 -22.32 -7.87 -1.61
CA CYS A 161 -22.17 -8.36 -2.99
C CYS A 161 -23.01 -7.49 -3.92
N ALA A 162 -22.36 -6.68 -4.75
CA ALA A 162 -23.03 -5.81 -5.73
C ALA A 162 -22.04 -5.38 -6.82
N ASP A 163 -22.53 -5.16 -8.04
CA ASP A 163 -21.77 -4.47 -9.08
C ASP A 163 -21.99 -2.96 -8.94
N ALA A 164 -20.99 -2.26 -8.39
CA ALA A 164 -21.06 -0.82 -8.20
C ALA A 164 -21.25 -0.01 -9.49
N CYS A 165 -20.95 -0.57 -10.67
CA CYS A 165 -21.15 0.12 -11.94
C CYS A 165 -22.61 0.07 -12.39
N VAL A 166 -23.31 -1.02 -12.05
CA VAL A 166 -24.69 -1.29 -12.47
C VAL A 166 -25.67 -0.95 -11.35
N ASP A 167 -25.48 -1.56 -10.18
CA ASP A 167 -26.38 -1.49 -9.02
C ASP A 167 -26.14 -0.23 -8.18
N GLY A 168 -24.94 0.36 -8.29
CA GLY A 168 -24.48 1.42 -7.40
C GLY A 168 -24.22 0.92 -5.97
N PHE A 169 -24.37 1.81 -4.99
CA PHE A 169 -24.02 1.52 -3.59
C PHE A 169 -25.24 1.30 -2.68
N GLY A 170 -26.45 1.59 -3.15
CA GLY A 170 -27.66 1.60 -2.30
C GLY A 170 -27.53 2.57 -1.11
N LEU A 171 -26.77 3.64 -1.29
CA LEU A 171 -26.50 4.69 -0.29
C LEU A 171 -26.74 6.05 -0.94
N GLU A 172 -27.28 6.98 -0.17
CA GLU A 172 -27.59 8.34 -0.61
C GLU A 172 -27.18 9.35 0.46
N ASP A 173 -26.49 10.41 0.05
CA ASP A 173 -26.21 11.59 0.87
C ASP A 173 -25.58 11.32 2.25
N CYS A 174 -24.80 10.24 2.41
CA CYS A 174 -24.29 9.81 3.71
C CYS A 174 -22.77 9.64 3.79
N ALA A 175 -22.08 9.45 2.66
CA ALA A 175 -20.64 9.19 2.65
C ALA A 175 -19.81 10.49 2.67
N ASP A 176 -18.76 10.51 3.47
CA ASP A 176 -17.73 11.56 3.47
C ASP A 176 -16.71 11.33 2.33
N ALA A 177 -16.41 10.07 2.04
CA ALA A 177 -15.44 9.68 1.04
C ALA A 177 -15.86 8.43 0.24
N VAL A 178 -15.44 8.36 -1.02
CA VAL A 178 -15.60 7.19 -1.88
C VAL A 178 -14.25 6.79 -2.47
N PHE A 179 -13.92 5.50 -2.39
CA PHE A 179 -12.75 4.91 -3.04
C PHE A 179 -13.19 3.85 -4.07
N LEU A 180 -12.64 3.90 -5.28
CA LEU A 180 -12.95 3.00 -6.39
C LEU A 180 -11.68 2.32 -6.93
N ASP A 181 -11.58 1.00 -6.76
CA ASP A 181 -10.64 0.12 -7.43
C ASP A 181 -11.41 -0.86 -8.32
N LEU A 182 -11.80 -0.37 -9.50
CA LEU A 182 -12.66 -1.06 -10.45
C LEU A 182 -12.05 -1.00 -11.86
N PRO A 183 -12.36 -1.94 -12.76
CA PRO A 183 -11.91 -1.89 -14.15
C PRO A 183 -12.49 -0.69 -14.93
N LYS A 184 -13.70 -0.26 -14.58
CA LYS A 184 -14.44 0.83 -15.24
C LYS A 184 -14.99 1.84 -14.21
N PRO A 185 -14.12 2.54 -13.47
CA PRO A 185 -14.56 3.39 -12.36
C PRO A 185 -15.47 4.53 -12.83
N TRP A 186 -15.32 5.00 -14.08
CA TRP A 186 -16.18 6.02 -14.68
C TRP A 186 -17.67 5.65 -14.72
N ASP A 187 -18.02 4.36 -14.73
CA ASP A 187 -19.42 3.90 -14.69
C ASP A 187 -19.98 3.95 -13.24
N ALA A 188 -19.11 3.86 -12.23
CA ALA A 188 -19.49 3.95 -10.82
C ALA A 188 -19.46 5.38 -10.24
N ILE A 189 -18.76 6.33 -10.89
CA ILE A 189 -18.68 7.73 -10.43
C ILE A 189 -20.07 8.42 -10.29
N PRO A 190 -21.06 8.22 -11.18
CA PRO A 190 -22.41 8.74 -10.96
C PRO A 190 -23.04 8.27 -9.64
N HIS A 191 -22.87 6.99 -9.31
CA HIS A 191 -23.34 6.41 -8.06
C HIS A 191 -22.55 6.93 -6.85
N ALA A 192 -21.25 7.19 -7.03
CA ALA A 192 -20.41 7.76 -5.99
C ALA A 192 -20.88 9.17 -5.61
N LYS A 193 -21.20 10.01 -6.60
CA LYS A 193 -21.78 11.33 -6.36
C LYS A 193 -23.08 11.26 -5.57
N LYS A 194 -23.93 10.26 -5.87
CA LYS A 194 -25.20 10.06 -5.17
C LYS A 194 -25.00 9.65 -3.70
N ALA A 195 -23.98 8.83 -3.42
CA ALA A 195 -23.67 8.36 -2.08
C ALA A 195 -23.04 9.46 -1.19
N LEU A 196 -22.28 10.40 -1.77
CA LEU A 196 -21.62 11.48 -1.04
C LEU A 196 -22.63 12.44 -0.39
N LYS A 197 -22.33 12.90 0.84
CA LYS A 197 -23.16 13.85 1.60
C LYS A 197 -23.40 15.14 0.83
N LYS A 198 -24.62 15.68 0.91
CA LYS A 198 -24.99 16.98 0.30
C LYS A 198 -24.09 18.15 0.70
N SER A 199 -23.39 18.09 1.82
CA SER A 199 -22.41 19.12 2.21
C SER A 199 -21.12 19.09 1.37
N GLY A 200 -20.91 18.01 0.61
CA GLY A 200 -19.70 17.72 -0.14
C GLY A 200 -18.96 16.49 0.41
N GLY A 201 -17.95 16.06 -0.34
CA GLY A 201 -17.10 14.93 0.03
C GLY A 201 -16.01 14.66 -1.00
N ARG A 202 -15.19 13.64 -0.76
CA ARG A 202 -13.99 13.35 -1.56
C ARG A 202 -14.11 12.01 -2.29
N ILE A 203 -13.57 11.92 -3.49
CA ILE A 203 -13.48 10.67 -4.24
C ILE A 203 -12.04 10.39 -4.64
N CYS A 204 -11.66 9.12 -4.61
CA CYS A 204 -10.42 8.62 -5.16
C CYS A 204 -10.73 7.41 -6.05
N SER A 205 -10.19 7.39 -7.26
CA SER A 205 -10.19 6.23 -8.12
C SER A 205 -8.77 5.77 -8.35
N PHE A 206 -8.54 4.48 -8.14
CA PHE A 206 -7.33 3.80 -8.53
C PHE A 206 -7.46 3.24 -9.96
N SER A 207 -6.44 3.39 -10.79
CA SER A 207 -6.41 2.83 -12.14
C SER A 207 -4.99 2.52 -12.60
N PRO A 208 -4.70 1.31 -13.11
CA PRO A 208 -3.36 0.97 -13.61
C PRO A 208 -3.04 1.63 -14.96
N CYS A 209 -4.03 1.83 -15.83
CA CYS A 209 -3.81 2.36 -17.18
C CYS A 209 -4.21 3.84 -17.28
N ILE A 210 -3.44 4.63 -18.04
CA ILE A 210 -3.67 6.07 -18.16
C ILE A 210 -4.97 6.39 -18.93
N GLU A 211 -5.42 5.50 -19.81
CA GLU A 211 -6.67 5.64 -20.55
C GLU A 211 -7.88 5.51 -19.61
N GLN A 212 -7.77 4.72 -18.55
CA GLN A 212 -8.80 4.61 -17.51
C GLN A 212 -8.88 5.89 -16.68
N VAL A 213 -7.73 6.49 -16.37
CA VAL A 213 -7.64 7.81 -15.72
C VAL A 213 -8.32 8.87 -16.58
N GLN A 214 -7.99 8.95 -17.87
CA GLN A 214 -8.56 9.93 -18.80
C GLN A 214 -10.09 9.88 -18.80
N ARG A 215 -10.67 8.68 -18.94
CA ARG A 215 -12.14 8.49 -18.91
C ARG A 215 -12.77 8.92 -17.60
N SER A 216 -12.14 8.56 -16.48
CA SER A 216 -12.62 8.92 -15.14
C SER A 216 -12.60 10.43 -14.93
N CYS A 217 -11.52 11.11 -15.33
CA CYS A 217 -11.40 12.56 -15.26
C CYS A 217 -12.49 13.28 -16.06
N VAL A 218 -12.82 12.78 -17.27
CA VAL A 218 -13.90 13.35 -18.09
C VAL A 218 -15.24 13.25 -17.36
N VAL A 219 -15.57 12.08 -16.80
CA VAL A 219 -16.85 11.89 -16.09
C VAL A 219 -16.90 12.69 -14.80
N LEU A 220 -15.80 12.78 -14.03
CA LEU A 220 -15.70 13.61 -12.83
C LEU A 220 -16.02 15.08 -13.15
N ARG A 221 -15.36 15.66 -14.16
CA ARG A 221 -15.60 17.06 -14.57
C ARG A 221 -17.02 17.28 -15.05
N ARG A 222 -17.54 16.39 -15.91
CA ARG A 222 -18.92 16.45 -16.42
C ARG A 222 -19.95 16.42 -15.29
N LEU A 223 -19.68 15.69 -14.22
CA LEU A 223 -20.56 15.59 -13.05
C LEU A 223 -20.34 16.71 -12.02
N GLY A 224 -19.49 17.70 -12.30
CA GLY A 224 -19.25 18.84 -11.43
C GLY A 224 -18.37 18.54 -10.22
N PHE A 225 -17.53 17.51 -10.30
CA PHE A 225 -16.43 17.37 -9.36
C PHE A 225 -15.34 18.41 -9.69
N CYS A 226 -14.75 18.94 -8.65
CA CYS A 226 -13.69 19.95 -8.68
C CYS A 226 -12.38 19.38 -8.17
N GLU A 227 -11.29 20.13 -8.33
CA GLU A 227 -9.94 19.71 -7.89
C GLU A 227 -9.50 18.34 -8.43
N VAL A 228 -9.90 18.01 -9.67
CA VAL A 228 -9.53 16.74 -10.29
C VAL A 228 -8.01 16.67 -10.47
N LYS A 229 -7.36 15.81 -9.70
CA LYS A 229 -5.91 15.68 -9.58
C LYS A 229 -5.51 14.21 -9.66
N THR A 230 -4.55 13.89 -10.52
CA THR A 230 -3.98 12.54 -10.61
C THR A 230 -2.54 12.53 -10.10
N VAL A 231 -2.19 11.51 -9.31
CA VAL A 231 -0.83 11.28 -8.80
C VAL A 231 -0.42 9.82 -8.95
N GLU A 232 0.89 9.59 -8.97
CA GLU A 232 1.52 8.27 -8.87
C GLU A 232 2.49 8.30 -7.68
N CYS A 233 2.48 7.26 -6.83
CA CYS A 233 3.32 7.18 -5.64
C CYS A 233 4.42 6.11 -5.80
N LEU A 234 5.66 6.54 -6.02
CA LEU A 234 6.80 5.63 -6.19
C LEU A 234 7.63 5.51 -4.91
N VAL A 235 7.55 4.36 -4.22
CA VAL A 235 8.34 4.07 -3.02
C VAL A 235 9.64 3.37 -3.36
N ARG A 236 10.79 3.82 -2.81
CA ARG A 236 12.10 3.17 -2.96
C ARG A 236 12.76 2.88 -1.61
N ALA A 237 12.81 1.61 -1.24
CA ALA A 237 13.50 1.17 -0.02
C ALA A 237 15.02 1.20 -0.19
N MET A 238 15.71 1.80 0.78
CA MET A 238 17.17 1.92 0.79
C MET A 238 17.79 0.90 1.76
N ASN A 239 18.68 0.06 1.25
CA ASN A 239 19.48 -0.86 2.06
C ASN A 239 20.79 -0.17 2.47
N VAL A 240 20.97 0.02 3.78
CA VAL A 240 22.23 0.48 4.34
C VAL A 240 23.20 -0.70 4.43
N ARG A 241 24.38 -0.58 3.81
CA ARG A 241 25.44 -1.58 3.85
C ARG A 241 26.82 -0.95 3.80
N THR A 242 27.76 -1.63 4.43
CA THR A 242 29.18 -1.29 4.32
C THR A 242 29.73 -1.80 3.00
N THR A 243 30.37 -0.94 2.21
CA THR A 243 31.03 -1.31 0.96
C THR A 243 32.46 -0.80 0.99
N PRO A 244 33.47 -1.55 0.50
CA PRO A 244 34.81 -1.01 0.33
C PRO A 244 34.76 0.19 -0.62
N MET A 245 35.47 1.26 -0.27
CA MET A 245 35.62 2.43 -1.11
C MET A 245 36.29 2.00 -2.41
N PRO A 246 35.67 2.25 -3.59
CA PRO A 246 36.33 1.94 -4.84
C PRO A 246 37.60 2.77 -4.95
N GLU A 247 38.69 2.14 -5.36
CA GLU A 247 39.91 2.88 -5.69
C GLU A 247 39.60 3.87 -6.81
N ALA A 248 40.05 5.12 -6.65
CA ALA A 248 39.89 6.13 -7.69
C ALA A 248 40.67 5.69 -8.93
N ASN A 249 39.97 5.40 -10.03
CA ASN A 249 40.62 5.15 -11.30
C ASN A 249 41.11 6.49 -11.89
N THR A 250 42.37 6.82 -11.62
CA THR A 250 43.03 8.04 -12.10
C THR A 250 43.50 7.96 -13.55
N GLY A 251 43.21 6.85 -14.26
CA GLY A 251 43.65 6.65 -15.65
C GLY A 251 45.15 6.37 -15.81
N ALA A 252 45.92 6.24 -14.72
CA ALA A 252 47.33 5.87 -14.74
C ALA A 252 47.51 4.41 -15.19
N GLY A 253 47.57 4.20 -16.51
CA GLY A 253 47.65 2.87 -17.13
C GLY A 253 47.06 2.79 -18.54
N PHE A 254 46.29 3.81 -18.97
CA PHE A 254 45.90 3.93 -20.38
C PHE A 254 47.10 4.36 -21.22
N LYS A 255 47.65 3.42 -22.00
CA LYS A 255 48.53 3.76 -23.12
C LYS A 255 47.65 4.31 -24.24
N TRP A 256 47.82 5.58 -24.54
CA TRP A 256 47.32 6.15 -25.79
C TRP A 256 48.16 5.58 -26.91
N GLU A 257 47.61 4.65 -27.70
CA GLU A 257 48.28 4.20 -28.91
C GLU A 257 48.15 5.31 -29.96
N LYS A 258 49.28 5.86 -30.35
CA LYS A 258 49.36 6.93 -31.33
C LYS A 258 49.06 6.31 -32.69
N VAL A 259 47.83 6.48 -33.19
CA VAL A 259 47.52 6.12 -34.57
C VAL A 259 48.17 7.16 -35.47
N GLU A 260 49.32 6.84 -36.05
CA GLU A 260 49.92 7.62 -37.12
C GLU A 260 49.04 7.48 -38.37
N LYS A 261 48.14 8.43 -38.59
CA LYS A 261 47.47 8.60 -39.88
C LYS A 261 48.46 9.26 -40.84
N THR A 262 49.11 8.47 -41.68
CA THR A 262 49.66 8.95 -42.95
C THR A 262 48.48 9.25 -43.88
N THR A 263 47.89 10.43 -43.74
CA THR A 263 46.86 10.94 -44.65
C THR A 263 47.54 11.47 -45.92
N SER A 264 47.57 10.66 -46.98
CA SER A 264 47.48 11.19 -48.34
C SER A 264 45.99 11.41 -48.63
N ILE A 265 45.59 12.67 -48.61
CA ILE A 265 44.26 13.15 -48.97
C ILE A 265 44.12 13.01 -50.49
N THR A 266 43.16 12.22 -50.96
CA THR A 266 42.44 12.53 -52.19
C THR A 266 40.95 12.42 -51.90
N SER A 267 40.32 13.58 -52.00
CA SER A 267 38.89 13.88 -51.92
C SER A 267 38.09 13.09 -52.93
N GLU A 268 37.07 12.34 -52.52
CA GLU A 268 35.79 12.19 -53.24
C GLU A 268 34.67 11.90 -52.23
N ASP A 269 33.58 12.65 -52.35
CA ASP A 269 32.31 12.51 -51.64
C ASP A 269 31.64 11.16 -51.92
N GLU A 270 30.97 10.55 -50.92
CA GLU A 270 29.70 9.81 -51.05
C GLU A 270 29.22 9.28 -49.67
N PRO A 271 27.91 9.10 -49.46
CA PRO A 271 27.27 8.99 -48.16
C PRO A 271 27.27 7.56 -47.60
N LEU A 272 27.18 7.46 -46.27
CA LEU A 272 27.04 6.20 -45.54
C LEU A 272 25.73 5.48 -45.89
N SER A 273 25.81 4.59 -46.88
CA SER A 273 24.92 3.45 -47.00
C SER A 273 25.72 2.18 -47.29
N LYS A 274 25.38 1.12 -46.53
CA LYS A 274 25.75 -0.31 -46.70
C LYS A 274 27.08 -0.79 -46.09
N MET A 275 26.96 -1.59 -45.02
CA MET A 275 27.12 -3.06 -44.99
C MET A 275 27.34 -3.47 -43.52
N ARG A 276 26.63 -4.47 -42.98
CA ARG A 276 26.74 -5.88 -43.37
C ARG A 276 25.42 -6.65 -43.19
N LYS A 277 24.93 -7.21 -44.30
CA LYS A 277 24.43 -8.59 -44.35
C LYS A 277 25.66 -9.52 -44.33
N VAL A 278 25.56 -10.73 -43.78
CA VAL A 278 25.38 -12.04 -44.46
C VAL A 278 25.55 -13.07 -43.31
N SER A 279 24.80 -14.17 -43.17
CA SER A 279 24.38 -15.17 -44.16
C SER A 279 23.12 -15.99 -43.79
N ASP A 280 22.38 -16.33 -44.85
CA ASP A 280 21.46 -17.48 -45.05
C ASP A 280 22.18 -18.85 -44.83
N ALA A 281 21.62 -20.06 -44.80
CA ALA A 281 20.39 -20.71 -45.30
C ALA A 281 20.13 -22.00 -44.44
N GLU A 282 19.03 -22.76 -44.45
CA GLU A 282 18.18 -23.25 -45.54
C GLU A 282 16.75 -23.63 -45.09
N SER A 283 15.81 -23.50 -46.05
CA SER A 283 14.58 -24.24 -46.38
C SER A 283 13.73 -24.95 -45.30
N GLY A 284 12.39 -24.92 -45.33
CA GLY A 284 11.45 -24.46 -46.35
C GLY A 284 10.02 -24.95 -46.03
N SER A 285 9.04 -24.33 -46.70
CA SER A 285 7.61 -24.70 -46.91
C SER A 285 6.73 -24.85 -45.64
N ASP A 286 5.46 -24.44 -45.57
CA ASP A 286 4.43 -24.15 -46.58
C ASP A 286 3.36 -23.16 -46.05
N ARG A 287 2.57 -22.65 -47.00
CA ARG A 287 1.42 -21.73 -46.87
C ARG A 287 0.14 -22.43 -46.33
N ILE A 288 -0.92 -21.60 -46.12
CA ILE A 288 -2.40 -21.87 -46.12
C ILE A 288 -3.02 -21.76 -44.70
N THR A 289 -3.59 -20.61 -44.30
CA THR A 289 -4.97 -20.05 -44.45
C THR A 289 -6.08 -20.68 -43.58
N THR A 290 -6.71 -19.80 -42.78
CA THR A 290 -8.14 -19.63 -42.43
C THR A 290 -9.04 -20.78 -41.92
N SER A 291 -9.73 -20.42 -40.82
CA SER A 291 -11.14 -20.65 -40.41
C SER A 291 -11.62 -22.01 -39.89
N ASP A 292 -12.16 -21.93 -38.67
CA ASP A 292 -13.43 -22.48 -38.15
C ASP A 292 -13.83 -23.93 -38.47
N THR A 293 -13.97 -24.76 -37.42
CA THR A 293 -15.27 -25.39 -37.09
C THR A 293 -15.30 -25.98 -35.67
N ALA A 294 -16.51 -26.03 -35.14
CA ALA A 294 -16.90 -26.32 -33.76
C ALA A 294 -17.04 -27.82 -33.41
N LYS A 295 -17.45 -28.04 -32.15
CA LYS A 295 -18.16 -29.18 -31.54
C LYS A 295 -17.30 -30.22 -30.81
N GLU A 296 -17.36 -30.22 -29.48
CA GLU A 296 -18.37 -30.84 -28.58
C GLU A 296 -17.83 -32.19 -28.09
N ASN A 297 -17.64 -32.31 -26.78
CA ASN A 297 -18.03 -33.55 -26.11
C ASN A 297 -18.37 -33.30 -24.64
N SER A 298 -19.66 -33.47 -24.36
CA SER A 298 -20.33 -33.57 -23.07
C SER A 298 -20.38 -35.02 -22.58
N LYS A 299 -20.36 -35.21 -21.26
CA LYS A 299 -21.09 -36.23 -20.46
C LYS A 299 -20.72 -35.98 -18.98
N SER A 300 -21.57 -35.42 -18.10
CA SER A 300 -22.89 -35.82 -17.58
C SER A 300 -22.81 -36.79 -16.39
N GLU A 301 -23.46 -36.40 -15.28
CA GLU A 301 -24.25 -37.15 -14.27
C GLU A 301 -24.09 -36.44 -12.91
N ASN A 302 -25.02 -35.57 -12.49
CA ASN A 302 -26.30 -35.82 -11.76
C ASN A 302 -26.17 -36.73 -10.54
N ASP A 303 -26.47 -36.18 -9.35
CA ASP A 303 -27.69 -36.60 -8.64
C ASP A 303 -28.21 -35.60 -7.58
N GLN A 304 -29.53 -35.66 -7.47
CA GLN A 304 -30.56 -35.01 -6.64
C GLN A 304 -30.49 -35.48 -5.15
N GLN A 305 -31.13 -34.96 -4.09
CA GLN A 305 -32.14 -33.92 -3.80
C GLN A 305 -32.47 -34.00 -2.26
N MET A 306 -33.28 -33.06 -1.77
CA MET A 306 -34.10 -33.04 -0.52
C MET A 306 -33.49 -32.37 0.72
N ASP A 307 -34.23 -31.65 1.58
CA ASP A 307 -35.46 -30.82 1.53
C ASP A 307 -35.62 -30.15 2.92
N GLU A 308 -36.58 -29.24 3.07
CA GLU A 308 -37.24 -28.75 4.30
C GLU A 308 -36.71 -27.51 5.09
N THR A 309 -37.33 -26.37 4.74
CA THR A 309 -38.07 -25.40 5.58
C THR A 309 -38.20 -25.59 7.11
N ASN A 310 -38.04 -24.51 7.91
CA ASN A 310 -39.18 -23.86 8.61
C ASN A 310 -38.87 -22.50 9.30
N HIS A 311 -39.96 -21.79 9.60
CA HIS A 311 -40.17 -20.39 9.98
C HIS A 311 -39.96 -19.98 11.48
N LYS A 312 -39.66 -18.68 11.67
CA LYS A 312 -40.20 -17.67 12.64
C LYS A 312 -40.21 -17.94 14.16
N ASN A 313 -39.69 -16.98 14.94
CA ASN A 313 -40.50 -15.96 15.63
C ASN A 313 -39.67 -14.97 16.48
N GLU A 314 -40.20 -13.75 16.57
CA GLU A 314 -39.81 -12.59 17.36
C GLU A 314 -39.98 -12.81 18.88
N THR A 315 -39.25 -12.05 19.70
CA THR A 315 -39.88 -11.22 20.76
C THR A 315 -38.93 -10.15 21.31
N GLU A 316 -39.49 -8.94 21.46
CA GLU A 316 -38.97 -7.74 22.10
C GLU A 316 -38.67 -7.93 23.59
N SER A 317 -37.84 -7.06 24.17
CA SER A 317 -38.13 -6.41 25.47
C SER A 317 -37.23 -5.20 25.73
N LYS A 318 -37.90 -4.15 26.21
CA LYS A 318 -37.47 -2.77 26.49
C LYS A 318 -36.63 -2.64 27.77
N SER A 319 -35.87 -1.54 27.85
CA SER A 319 -35.69 -0.63 29.01
C SER A 319 -34.37 0.13 28.84
N ASN A 320 -34.14 1.35 29.31
CA ASN A 320 -34.94 2.50 29.70
C ASN A 320 -33.93 3.67 29.78
N GLU A 321 -34.44 4.88 29.65
CA GLU A 321 -33.75 6.16 29.76
C GLU A 321 -33.13 6.44 31.14
N ASN A 322 -32.09 7.30 31.16
CA ASN A 322 -31.81 8.39 32.11
C ASN A 322 -30.44 8.98 31.72
N VAL A 323 -30.35 10.11 31.02
CA VAL A 323 -30.48 11.50 31.52
C VAL A 323 -29.87 11.70 32.91
N ASN A 324 -28.68 12.31 32.94
CA ASN A 324 -28.45 13.39 33.91
C ASN A 324 -27.38 14.37 33.42
N ALA A 325 -27.79 15.64 33.36
CA ALA A 325 -26.97 16.81 33.20
C ALA A 325 -26.67 17.42 34.59
N ASN A 326 -25.49 18.00 34.75
CA ASN A 326 -25.17 19.12 35.66
C ASN A 326 -23.71 19.51 35.34
N THR A 327 -23.36 20.60 34.66
CA THR A 327 -23.39 22.04 35.04
C THR A 327 -22.95 22.37 36.47
N ASN A 328 -21.76 22.97 36.58
CA ASN A 328 -21.42 24.24 37.28
C ASN A 328 -19.88 24.37 37.32
N SER A 329 -19.23 25.31 36.64
CA SER A 329 -19.10 26.77 36.91
C SER A 329 -18.28 27.12 38.16
N ASN A 330 -17.23 27.94 37.93
CA ASN A 330 -16.58 28.95 38.78
C ASN A 330 -15.04 28.93 38.55
N GLN A 331 -14.47 29.91 37.82
CA GLN A 331 -14.10 31.29 38.19
C GLN A 331 -12.74 31.39 38.90
N GLU A 332 -11.84 32.18 38.26
CA GLU A 332 -10.89 33.19 38.81
C GLU A 332 -10.01 32.80 40.02
N SER A 333 -8.73 33.17 40.16
CA SER A 333 -7.78 34.05 39.47
C SER A 333 -6.42 33.95 40.21
N SER A 334 -5.29 34.26 39.53
CA SER A 334 -3.99 34.82 40.04
C SER A 334 -3.30 34.19 41.29
N GLU A 335 -1.98 33.97 41.39
CA GLU A 335 -0.83 34.72 40.85
C GLU A 335 0.52 33.98 41.13
N ASN A 336 1.45 34.12 40.17
CA ASN A 336 2.92 34.26 40.25
C ASN A 336 3.86 33.32 41.05
N SER A 337 4.78 32.67 40.32
CA SER A 337 6.22 33.06 40.14
C SER A 337 6.97 31.88 39.43
N LYS A 338 7.96 31.96 38.53
CA LYS A 338 8.88 32.99 38.00
C LYS A 338 9.21 32.66 36.52
N ASN A 339 9.29 33.70 35.69
CA ASN A 339 9.77 33.66 34.30
C ASN A 339 11.29 33.79 34.20
N SER A 340 11.89 33.14 33.20
CA SER A 340 13.16 33.54 32.57
C SER A 340 13.02 33.42 31.05
N PRO A 341 13.53 34.38 30.25
CA PRO A 341 13.10 34.59 28.87
C PRO A 341 13.86 33.75 27.84
N VAL A 342 13.13 33.31 26.81
CA VAL A 342 13.63 32.76 25.55
C VAL A 342 14.09 33.91 24.67
N ASN A 343 15.37 33.94 24.31
CA ASN A 343 15.94 34.89 23.35
C ASN A 343 16.08 34.22 21.98
N GLN A 344 15.51 34.85 20.96
CA GLN A 344 15.68 34.49 19.56
C GLN A 344 17.09 34.87 19.12
N GLN A 345 17.85 33.92 18.56
CA GLN A 345 18.99 34.26 17.70
C GLN A 345 19.19 33.20 16.61
N SER A 346 19.10 33.69 15.39
CA SER A 346 19.41 33.02 14.12
C SER A 346 20.84 32.49 14.09
N SER A 347 21.03 31.19 13.88
CA SER A 347 22.35 30.60 13.59
C SER A 347 22.52 30.36 12.09
N LYS A 348 23.31 31.24 11.46
CA LYS A 348 23.98 30.97 10.17
C LYS A 348 24.96 29.80 10.35
N VAL A 349 24.83 28.76 9.53
CA VAL A 349 25.86 27.71 9.42
C VAL A 349 26.95 28.25 8.49
N GLN A 350 28.08 28.63 9.06
CA GLN A 350 29.33 28.88 8.34
C GLN A 350 30.21 27.62 8.41
N SER A 351 30.82 27.31 7.28
CA SER A 351 31.80 26.25 7.06
C SER A 351 33.07 26.46 7.88
N GLU A 352 33.47 25.48 8.69
CA GLU A 352 34.81 25.44 9.28
C GLU A 352 35.60 24.23 8.74
N ASN A 353 36.69 24.57 8.05
CA ASN A 353 37.78 23.68 7.68
C ASN A 353 38.54 23.26 8.95
N VAL A 354 38.62 21.96 9.23
CA VAL A 354 39.61 21.43 10.17
C VAL A 354 40.69 20.70 9.38
N ALA A 355 41.70 21.47 8.94
CA ALA A 355 42.98 20.93 8.50
C ALA A 355 43.82 20.62 9.74
N GLY A 356 44.14 19.35 9.96
CA GLY A 356 45.03 18.94 11.04
C GLY A 356 46.47 19.41 10.80
N LEU A 357 46.96 20.31 11.65
CA LEU A 357 48.40 20.53 11.83
C LEU A 357 48.95 19.38 12.69
N LEU A 358 49.92 18.64 12.16
CA LEU A 358 50.82 17.83 12.97
C LEU A 358 51.88 18.76 13.61
N PRO A 359 52.20 18.62 14.91
CA PRO A 359 53.23 19.43 15.53
C PRO A 359 54.62 18.96 15.07
N ASN A 360 55.50 19.94 14.85
CA ASN A 360 56.92 19.82 14.47
C ASN A 360 57.20 19.33 13.04
N GLY A 361 57.05 20.23 12.05
CA GLY A 361 58.01 20.44 10.95
C GLY A 361 58.58 19.25 10.16
N MET A 362 58.00 18.05 10.24
CA MET A 362 58.44 16.86 9.53
C MET A 362 57.56 16.67 8.31
N VAL A 363 58.15 16.84 7.12
CA VAL A 363 57.52 16.49 5.86
C VAL A 363 57.37 14.96 5.82
N ALA A 364 56.12 14.47 5.88
CA ALA A 364 55.84 13.06 5.66
C ALA A 364 56.22 12.70 4.22
N LYS A 365 57.36 12.04 4.07
CA LYS A 365 57.78 11.44 2.81
C LYS A 365 56.79 10.31 2.52
N LEU A 366 55.84 10.55 1.61
CA LEU A 366 54.94 9.51 1.11
C LEU A 366 55.79 8.45 0.40
N THR A 367 56.15 7.40 1.12
CA THR A 367 56.71 6.19 0.55
C THR A 367 55.63 5.54 -0.29
N ALA A 368 55.81 5.54 -1.61
CA ALA A 368 55.01 4.73 -2.52
C ALA A 368 55.08 3.27 -2.08
N GLY A 369 54.00 2.75 -1.48
CA GLY A 369 53.99 1.39 -0.96
C GLY A 369 52.86 1.05 0.01
N THR A 370 52.18 2.03 0.60
CA THR A 370 50.98 1.74 1.40
C THR A 370 49.81 1.53 0.45
N LYS A 371 49.46 0.27 0.14
CA LYS A 371 48.17 -0.05 -0.48
C LYS A 371 47.10 0.72 0.30
N PRO A 372 46.19 1.46 -0.35
CA PRO A 372 45.08 2.08 0.37
C PRO A 372 44.38 0.94 1.10
N GLY A 373 44.46 0.95 2.43
CA GLY A 373 43.78 -0.05 3.25
C GLY A 373 42.31 -0.05 2.84
N ASN A 374 41.66 -1.20 2.86
CA ASN A 374 40.23 -1.36 2.57
C ASN A 374 39.39 -0.43 3.47
N ILE A 375 39.24 0.84 3.08
CA ILE A 375 38.38 1.79 3.77
C ILE A 375 36.97 1.36 3.44
N ASN A 376 36.31 0.79 4.43
CA ASN A 376 34.93 0.40 4.36
C ASN A 376 34.06 1.62 4.65
N VAL A 377 33.21 2.00 3.71
CA VAL A 377 32.30 3.14 3.85
C VAL A 377 30.87 2.63 4.04
N LEU A 378 30.19 3.16 5.05
CA LEU A 378 28.76 2.95 5.24
C LEU A 378 27.99 3.72 4.16
N THR A 379 27.24 3.03 3.32
CA THR A 379 26.51 3.65 2.21
C THR A 379 25.11 3.06 2.07
N SER A 380 24.17 3.81 1.50
CA SER A 380 22.84 3.35 1.18
C SER A 380 22.73 3.00 -0.31
N LYS A 381 22.21 1.83 -0.63
CA LYS A 381 21.88 1.45 -2.02
C LYS A 381 20.42 1.02 -2.11
N PRO A 382 19.69 1.36 -3.18
CA PRO A 382 18.33 0.87 -3.37
C PRO A 382 18.25 -0.65 -3.27
N GLY A 383 17.14 -1.16 -2.75
CA GLY A 383 16.83 -2.58 -2.79
C GLY A 383 16.76 -3.11 -4.22
N LYS A 384 17.12 -4.39 -4.42
CA LYS A 384 17.00 -5.05 -5.74
C LYS A 384 15.55 -5.26 -6.15
N GLN A 385 14.66 -5.41 -5.16
CA GLN A 385 13.23 -5.60 -5.34
C GLN A 385 12.53 -4.40 -4.71
N MET A 386 11.53 -3.89 -5.42
CA MET A 386 10.68 -2.80 -4.96
C MET A 386 9.25 -3.34 -5.00
N PRO A 387 8.71 -3.85 -3.88
CA PRO A 387 7.30 -4.17 -3.80
C PRO A 387 6.53 -2.85 -3.90
N GLY A 388 5.65 -2.77 -4.89
CA GLY A 388 4.87 -1.57 -5.18
C GLY A 388 3.91 -1.87 -6.32
N HIS A 389 2.78 -1.19 -6.30
CA HIS A 389 1.84 -1.23 -7.41
C HIS A 389 2.13 -0.04 -8.32
N THR A 390 2.23 -0.28 -9.62
CA THR A 390 2.30 0.80 -10.63
C THR A 390 0.88 1.14 -11.03
N GLY A 391 0.38 2.27 -10.54
CA GLY A 391 -0.92 2.79 -10.95
C GLY A 391 -1.14 4.21 -10.46
N TYR A 392 -2.24 4.79 -10.93
CA TYR A 392 -2.57 6.19 -10.74
C TYR A 392 -3.73 6.33 -9.76
N LEU A 393 -3.59 7.28 -8.84
CA LEU A 393 -4.65 7.70 -7.94
C LEU A 393 -5.22 9.02 -8.46
N THR A 394 -6.50 9.01 -8.82
CA THR A 394 -7.23 10.20 -9.28
C THR A 394 -8.18 10.66 -8.19
N PHE A 395 -7.88 11.82 -7.61
CA PHE A 395 -8.65 12.47 -6.57
C PHE A 395 -9.55 13.55 -7.15
N ALA A 396 -10.71 13.76 -6.52
CA ALA A 396 -11.54 14.94 -6.76
C ALA A 396 -12.42 15.27 -5.54
N SER A 397 -12.90 16.50 -5.49
CA SER A 397 -13.87 16.97 -4.49
C SER A 397 -15.23 17.15 -5.13
N TRP A 398 -16.29 16.81 -4.41
CA TRP A 398 -17.63 17.26 -4.73
C TRP A 398 -18.09 18.31 -3.72
N TYR A 399 -18.59 19.43 -4.22
CA TYR A 399 -19.26 20.47 -3.44
C TYR A 399 -20.54 20.91 -4.16
N PRO A 400 -21.62 21.26 -3.44
CA PRO A 400 -22.85 21.78 -4.07
C PRO A 400 -22.62 23.01 -4.94
N SER A 401 -21.78 23.93 -4.48
CA SER A 401 -21.47 25.19 -5.16
C SER A 401 -20.81 24.97 -6.54
N CYS A 402 -19.95 23.95 -6.67
CA CYS A 402 -19.24 23.66 -7.92
C CYS A 402 -20.16 23.32 -9.09
N SER A 403 -21.35 22.79 -8.82
CA SER A 403 -22.31 22.44 -9.88
C SER A 403 -22.88 23.66 -10.64
N SER A 404 -22.72 24.88 -10.10
CA SER A 404 -23.17 26.12 -10.73
C SER A 404 -22.15 26.74 -11.70
N GLU A 405 -20.86 26.44 -11.54
CA GLU A 405 -19.78 27.03 -12.35
C GLU A 405 -19.54 26.27 -13.66
N VAL A 406 -19.67 24.94 -13.66
CA VAL A 406 -19.46 24.11 -14.87
C VAL A 406 -20.46 24.45 -15.99
N LYS A 407 -21.66 24.93 -15.65
CA LYS A 407 -22.64 25.42 -16.64
C LYS A 407 -22.24 26.72 -17.35
N ARG A 408 -21.13 27.37 -16.95
CA ARG A 408 -20.65 28.61 -17.58
C ARG A 408 -19.48 28.39 -18.54
N GLU A 409 -18.86 27.20 -18.55
CA GLU A 409 -17.69 26.88 -19.40
C GLU A 409 -18.01 25.96 -20.60
N GLU A 410 -19.25 25.47 -20.70
CA GLU A 410 -19.82 24.90 -21.94
C GLU A 410 -20.56 25.99 -22.73
#